data_AF-A9WUU5-F1
#
_entry.id   AF-A9WUU5-F1
#
_cell.length_a   1.000
_cell.length_b   1.000
_cell.length_c   1.000
_cell.angle_alpha   90.00
_cell.angle_beta   90.00
_cell.angle_gamma   90.00
#
_symmetry.space_group_name_H-M   'P 1'
#
loop_
_entity.id
_entity.type
_entity.pdbx_description
1 polymer ?
#
loop_
_entity_poly.entity_id
_entity_poly.type
_entity_poly.pdbx_seq_one_letter_code
_entity_poly.pdbx_strand_id
1 'polypeptide(L)'
;MHRTWLREHPAQLVQGPVTKRYVDHLLAASASDYGTLVAAVLPCFWLYAWVGAELSALAPVKDDHPYAAWLATYSDAEFFASTALAIRYAEQAAAVAGPKSLESMRNAFFEASQHELDFFDAQRALLGSALSAR
;
A
#
# COMPACT_ATOMS: atom_id res chain seq x y z
N MET A 1 11.52 -1.72 9.97
CA MET A 1 11.83 -2.60 8.82
C MET A 1 12.54 -1.86 7.68
N HIS A 2 11.87 -1.01 6.89
CA HIS A 2 12.49 -0.35 5.70
C HIS A 2 13.75 0.50 5.97
N ARG A 3 13.75 1.34 7.02
CA ARG A 3 14.95 2.14 7.40
C ARG A 3 16.15 1.28 7.81
N THR A 4 15.89 0.15 8.47
CA THR A 4 16.95 -0.78 8.91
C THR A 4 17.55 -1.49 7.70
N TRP A 5 16.69 -2.01 6.82
CA TRP A 5 17.14 -2.74 5.63
C TRP A 5 17.92 -1.85 4.65
N LEU A 6 17.44 -0.63 4.37
CA LEU A 6 18.13 0.32 3.48
C LEU A 6 19.47 0.82 4.04
N ARG A 7 19.66 0.80 5.37
CA ARG A 7 20.95 1.12 5.98
C ARG A 7 21.98 0.04 5.69
N GLU A 8 21.54 -1.22 5.64
CA GLU A 8 22.39 -2.38 5.35
C GLU A 8 22.57 -2.59 3.84
N HIS A 9 21.63 -2.10 3.02
CA HIS A 9 21.62 -2.25 1.56
C HIS A 9 21.48 -0.88 0.88
N PRO A 10 22.56 -0.07 0.83
CA PRO A 10 22.51 1.26 0.24
C PRO A 10 22.21 1.19 -1.26
N ALA A 11 21.17 1.91 -1.67
CA ALA A 11 20.75 2.04 -3.06
C ALA A 11 20.57 3.52 -3.42
N GLN A 12 20.77 3.88 -4.70
CA GLN A 12 20.36 5.19 -5.19
C GLN A 12 18.83 5.25 -5.20
N LEU A 13 18.27 6.00 -4.25
CA LEU A 13 16.82 6.18 -4.09
C LEU A 13 16.31 7.23 -5.08
N VAL A 14 16.08 6.81 -6.32
CA VAL A 14 15.33 7.62 -7.29
C VAL A 14 13.85 7.21 -7.20
N GLN A 15 12.97 8.18 -6.97
CA GLN A 15 11.53 7.91 -6.93
C GLN A 15 11.07 7.48 -8.33
N GLY A 16 10.56 6.25 -8.44
CA GLY A 16 9.98 5.75 -9.68
C GLY A 16 8.68 6.50 -10.05
N PRO A 17 8.30 6.51 -11.34
CA PRO A 17 7.11 7.23 -11.81
C PRO A 17 5.82 6.72 -11.16
N VAL A 18 5.72 5.41 -10.87
CA VAL A 18 4.56 4.81 -10.18
C VAL A 18 4.46 5.33 -8.74
N THR A 19 5.57 5.29 -7.99
CA THR A 19 5.63 5.83 -6.63
C THR A 19 5.33 7.32 -6.60
N LYS A 20 5.80 8.07 -7.60
CA LYS A 20 5.46 9.50 -7.72
C LYS A 20 3.97 9.72 -7.90
N ARG A 21 3.32 9.03 -8.84
CA ARG A 21 1.87 9.15 -9.06
C ARG A 21 1.08 8.87 -7.79
N TYR A 22 1.43 7.80 -7.07
CA TYR A 22 0.72 7.44 -5.85
C TYR A 22 0.90 8.50 -4.74
N VAL A 23 2.12 8.99 -4.55
CA VAL A 23 2.37 10.06 -3.55
C VAL A 23 1.66 11.35 -3.94
N ASP A 24 1.64 11.71 -5.23
CA ASP A 24 0.91 12.89 -5.73
C ASP A 24 -0.60 12.75 -5.49
N HIS A 25 -1.18 11.55 -5.68
CA HIS A 25 -2.58 11.24 -5.37
C HIS A 25 -2.90 11.44 -3.88
N LEU A 26 -2.05 10.89 -2.99
CA LEU A 26 -2.22 11.06 -1.55
C LEU A 26 -2.10 12.53 -1.13
N LEU A 27 -1.17 13.28 -1.73
CA LEU A 27 -1.01 14.70 -1.49
C LEU A 27 -2.26 15.49 -1.93
N ALA A 28 -2.79 15.20 -3.13
CA ALA A 28 -4.02 15.82 -3.62
C ALA A 28 -5.22 15.50 -2.71
N ALA A 29 -5.37 14.25 -2.28
CA ALA A 29 -6.43 13.83 -1.36
C ALA A 29 -6.34 14.56 -0.01
N SER A 30 -5.11 14.74 0.51
CA SER A 30 -4.87 15.47 1.77
C SER A 30 -5.26 16.95 1.72
N ALA A 31 -5.23 17.55 0.52
CA ALA A 31 -5.64 18.93 0.30
C ALA A 31 -7.15 19.09 0.06
N SER A 32 -7.90 17.98 -0.09
CA SER A 32 -9.35 17.97 -0.31
C SER A 32 -10.12 18.00 1.01
N ASP A 33 -10.30 16.85 1.64
CA ASP A 33 -11.06 16.69 2.87
C ASP A 33 -10.67 15.39 3.57
N TYR A 34 -11.04 15.28 4.86
CA TYR A 34 -10.69 14.14 5.70
C TYR A 34 -11.22 12.80 5.15
N GLY A 35 -12.46 12.76 4.66
CA GLY A 35 -13.05 11.52 4.16
C GLY A 35 -12.31 11.03 2.93
N THR A 36 -12.05 11.93 1.97
CA THR A 36 -11.29 11.64 0.74
C THR A 36 -9.87 11.15 1.07
N LEU A 37 -9.18 11.81 2.02
CA LEU A 37 -7.84 11.38 2.45
C LEU A 37 -7.85 9.98 3.07
N VAL A 38 -8.76 9.72 4.02
CA VAL A 38 -8.83 8.40 4.68
C VAL A 38 -9.16 7.31 3.66
N ALA A 39 -10.06 7.59 2.72
CA ALA A 39 -10.38 6.65 1.64
C ALA A 39 -9.20 6.41 0.69
N ALA A 40 -8.39 7.42 0.40
CA ALA A 40 -7.17 7.29 -0.41
C ALA A 40 -6.07 6.46 0.27
N VAL A 41 -5.99 6.52 1.61
CA VAL A 41 -4.99 5.77 2.39
C VAL A 41 -5.41 4.31 2.64
N LEU A 42 -6.71 4.04 2.77
CA LEU A 42 -7.21 2.72 3.17
C LEU A 42 -6.66 1.53 2.33
N PRO A 43 -6.53 1.60 0.99
CA PRO A 43 -6.05 0.48 0.19
C PRO A 43 -4.68 -0.06 0.63
N CYS A 44 -3.75 0.79 1.09
CA CYS A 44 -2.42 0.33 1.48
C CYS A 44 -2.46 -0.56 2.74
N PHE A 45 -3.28 -0.20 3.73
CA PHE A 45 -3.48 -1.03 4.92
C PHE A 45 -4.20 -2.33 4.58
N TRP A 46 -5.25 -2.25 3.78
CA TRP A 46 -6.11 -3.39 3.52
C TRP A 46 -5.42 -4.42 2.63
N LEU A 47 -4.80 -3.99 1.53
CA LEU A 47 -4.10 -4.88 0.61
C LEU A 47 -2.94 -5.59 1.30
N TYR A 48 -2.10 -4.87 2.05
CA TYR A 48 -0.94 -5.49 2.71
C TYR A 48 -1.36 -6.49 3.79
N ALA A 49 -2.43 -6.21 4.55
CA ALA A 49 -2.96 -7.15 5.53
C ALA A 49 -3.48 -8.41 4.85
N TRP A 50 -4.20 -8.26 3.73
CA TRP A 50 -4.67 -9.38 2.93
C TRP A 50 -3.50 -10.22 2.37
N VAL A 51 -2.51 -9.58 1.74
CA VAL A 51 -1.32 -10.26 1.21
C VAL A 51 -0.56 -10.99 2.31
N GLY A 52 -0.37 -10.37 3.48
CA GLY A 52 0.29 -10.98 4.63
C GLY A 52 -0.44 -12.23 5.13
N ALA A 53 -1.77 -12.18 5.22
CA ALA A 53 -2.60 -13.32 5.62
C ALA A 53 -2.54 -14.47 4.59
N GLU A 54 -2.73 -14.17 3.30
CA GLU A 54 -2.72 -15.16 2.22
C GLU A 54 -1.36 -15.86 2.10
N LEU A 55 -0.27 -15.09 2.07
CA LEU A 55 1.07 -15.67 1.90
C LEU A 55 1.51 -16.48 3.12
N SER A 56 1.13 -16.07 4.33
CA SER A 56 1.41 -16.85 5.55
C SER A 56 0.69 -18.19 5.55
N ALA A 57 -0.52 -18.25 4.97
CA ALA A 57 -1.28 -19.49 4.84
C ALA A 57 -0.75 -20.40 3.72
N LEU A 58 -0.33 -19.83 2.58
CA LEU A 58 0.09 -20.58 1.40
C LEU A 58 1.53 -21.09 1.47
N ALA A 59 2.43 -20.31 2.06
CA ALA A 59 3.85 -20.61 2.07
C ALA A 59 4.50 -20.08 3.35
N PRO A 60 4.48 -20.84 4.47
CA PRO A 60 5.25 -20.48 5.64
C PRO A 60 6.73 -20.43 5.26
N VAL A 61 7.27 -19.21 5.31
CA VAL A 61 8.63 -18.94 4.85
C VAL A 61 9.59 -19.18 6.00
N LYS A 62 10.73 -19.82 5.72
CA LYS A 62 11.79 -20.03 6.71
C LYS A 62 12.35 -18.69 7.19
N ASP A 63 12.80 -18.64 8.44
CA ASP A 63 13.33 -17.42 9.06
C ASP A 63 14.55 -16.84 8.32
N ASP A 64 15.31 -17.66 7.60
CA ASP A 64 16.48 -17.26 6.81
C ASP A 64 16.13 -16.70 5.42
N HIS A 65 14.86 -16.66 5.04
CA HIS A 65 14.46 -16.17 3.74
C HIS A 65 14.53 -14.63 3.65
N PRO A 66 15.00 -14.05 2.52
CA PRO A 66 15.09 -12.60 2.33
C PRO A 66 13.81 -11.78 2.53
N TYR A 67 12.65 -12.43 2.58
CA TYR A 67 11.33 -11.78 2.73
C TYR A 67 10.63 -12.14 4.05
N ALA A 68 11.25 -12.96 4.92
CA ALA A 68 10.64 -13.40 6.17
C ALA A 68 10.22 -12.21 7.05
N ALA A 69 11.09 -11.22 7.21
CA ALA A 69 10.79 -10.01 7.99
C ALA A 69 9.66 -9.16 7.40
N TRP A 70 9.52 -9.13 6.07
CA TRP A 70 8.44 -8.40 5.39
C TRP A 70 7.10 -9.10 5.65
N LEU A 71 7.05 -10.41 5.44
CA LEU A 71 5.85 -11.21 5.67
C LEU A 71 5.42 -11.15 7.14
N ALA A 72 6.36 -11.33 8.06
CA ALA A 72 6.11 -11.24 9.49
C ALA A 72 5.52 -9.87 9.89
N THR A 73 5.94 -8.77 9.24
CA THR A 73 5.39 -7.44 9.52
C THR A 73 3.92 -7.34 9.13
N TYR A 74 3.55 -7.85 7.95
CA TYR A 74 2.21 -7.67 7.39
C TYR A 74 1.23 -8.80 7.76
N SER A 75 1.71 -9.89 8.35
CA SER A 75 0.89 -10.92 9.00
C SER A 75 0.78 -10.77 10.52
N ASP A 76 1.35 -9.70 11.08
CA ASP A 76 1.31 -9.43 12.52
C ASP A 76 -0.05 -8.90 12.98
N ALA A 77 -0.43 -9.27 14.21
CA ALA A 77 -1.69 -8.87 14.81
C ALA A 77 -1.82 -7.34 15.01
N GLU A 78 -0.71 -6.63 15.27
CA GLU A 78 -0.69 -5.17 15.38
C GLU A 78 -1.00 -4.50 14.03
N PHE A 79 -0.49 -5.06 12.93
CA PHE A 79 -0.81 -4.56 11.59
C PHE A 79 -2.28 -4.80 11.25
N PHE A 80 -2.84 -5.98 11.57
CA PHE A 80 -4.27 -6.24 11.40
C PHE A 80 -5.15 -5.31 12.24
N ALA A 81 -4.75 -5.01 13.48
CA ALA A 81 -5.46 -4.05 14.31
C ALA A 81 -5.43 -2.63 13.71
N SER A 82 -4.30 -2.24 13.12
CA SER A 82 -4.14 -0.96 12.41
C SER A 82 -5.01 -0.89 11.16
N THR A 83 -5.08 -1.97 10.37
CA THR A 83 -5.97 -2.07 9.21
C THR A 83 -7.44 -1.98 9.61
N ALA A 84 -7.84 -2.69 10.68
CA ALA A 84 -9.20 -2.59 11.20
C ALA A 84 -9.53 -1.16 11.67
N LEU A 85 -8.56 -0.44 12.22
CA LEU A 85 -8.74 0.96 12.60
C LEU A 85 -8.90 1.88 11.38
N ALA A 86 -8.09 1.69 10.33
CA ALA A 86 -8.22 2.43 9.08
C ALA A 86 -9.60 2.23 8.43
N ILE A 87 -10.11 0.99 8.42
CA ILE A 87 -11.47 0.68 7.94
C ILE A 87 -12.51 1.46 8.75
N ARG A 88 -12.42 1.41 10.09
CA ARG A 88 -13.36 2.15 10.95
C ARG A 88 -13.33 3.65 10.70
N TYR A 89 -12.16 4.26 10.47
CA TYR A 89 -12.08 5.68 10.14
C TYR A 89 -12.77 6.00 8.81
N ALA A 90 -12.59 5.15 7.79
CA ALA A 90 -13.27 5.32 6.51
C ALA A 90 -14.80 5.20 6.65
N GLU A 91 -15.27 4.20 7.41
CA GLU A 91 -16.69 4.01 7.70
C GLU A 91 -17.29 5.20 8.46
N GLN A 92 -16.59 5.71 9.48
CA GLN A 92 -17.01 6.88 10.25
C GLN A 92 -17.09 8.14 9.38
N ALA A 93 -16.10 8.36 8.51
CA ALA A 93 -16.12 9.47 7.57
C ALA A 93 -17.29 9.35 6.57
N ALA A 94 -17.54 8.14 6.05
CA ALA A 94 -18.62 7.88 5.10
C ALA A 94 -20.01 8.08 5.75
N ALA A 95 -20.18 7.72 7.01
CA ALA A 95 -21.45 7.82 7.73
C ALA A 95 -21.98 9.27 7.85
N VAL A 96 -21.08 10.25 7.82
CA VAL A 96 -21.44 11.68 7.90
C VAL A 96 -21.26 12.43 6.58
N ALA A 97 -20.78 11.76 5.54
CA ALA A 97 -20.50 12.36 4.24
C ALA A 97 -21.78 12.57 3.43
N GLY A 98 -21.90 13.75 2.81
CA GLY A 98 -22.92 14.01 1.80
C GLY A 98 -22.63 13.26 0.49
N PRO A 99 -23.60 13.17 -0.45
CA PRO A 99 -23.46 12.38 -1.68
C PRO A 99 -22.21 12.67 -2.49
N LYS A 100 -21.84 13.96 -2.64
CA LYS A 100 -20.62 14.36 -3.37
C LYS A 100 -19.33 13.90 -2.68
N SER A 101 -19.28 13.99 -1.35
CA SER A 101 -18.10 13.55 -0.59
C SER A 101 -17.97 12.03 -0.63
N LEU A 102 -19.08 11.29 -0.54
CA LEU A 102 -19.07 9.83 -0.74
C LEU A 102 -18.55 9.43 -2.12
N GLU A 103 -18.91 10.16 -3.18
CA GLU A 103 -18.36 9.93 -4.52
C GLU A 103 -16.85 10.20 -4.57
N SER A 104 -16.38 11.32 -4.01
CA SER A 104 -14.95 11.63 -3.89
C SER A 104 -14.18 10.55 -3.13
N MET A 105 -14.71 10.07 -2.00
CA MET A 105 -14.12 8.97 -1.22
C MET A 105 -13.98 7.70 -2.05
N ARG A 106 -15.03 7.31 -2.79
CA ARG A 106 -15.00 6.12 -3.64
C ARG A 106 -13.95 6.25 -4.74
N ASN A 107 -13.91 7.39 -5.42
CA ASN A 107 -12.93 7.62 -6.48
C ASN A 107 -11.51 7.56 -5.94
N ALA A 108 -11.26 8.21 -4.80
CA ALA A 108 -9.96 8.20 -4.15
C ALA A 108 -9.49 6.79 -3.74
N PHE A 109 -10.40 5.98 -3.22
CA PHE A 109 -10.13 4.58 -2.88
C PHE A 109 -9.78 3.73 -4.12
N PHE A 110 -10.55 3.87 -5.20
CA PHE A 110 -10.29 3.10 -6.42
C PHE A 110 -8.98 3.49 -7.10
N GLU A 111 -8.68 4.79 -7.18
CA GLU A 111 -7.43 5.27 -7.75
C GLU A 111 -6.22 4.82 -6.92
N ALA A 112 -6.30 4.90 -5.59
CA ALA A 112 -5.26 4.37 -4.71
C ALA A 112 -5.11 2.85 -4.83
N SER A 113 -6.19 2.09 -4.99
CA SER A 113 -6.14 0.64 -5.24
C SER A 113 -5.45 0.31 -6.56
N GLN A 114 -5.67 1.11 -7.61
CA GLN A 114 -4.97 0.95 -8.88
C GLN A 114 -3.48 1.29 -8.73
N HIS A 115 -3.13 2.32 -7.95
CA HIS A 115 -1.74 2.66 -7.67
C HIS A 115 -1.00 1.56 -6.90
N GLU A 116 -1.65 0.87 -5.98
CA GLU A 116 -1.08 -0.30 -5.31
C GLU A 116 -0.79 -1.43 -6.30
N LEU A 117 -1.73 -1.73 -7.20
CA LEU A 117 -1.52 -2.73 -8.26
C LEU A 117 -0.34 -2.37 -9.15
N ASP A 118 -0.30 -1.12 -9.64
CA ASP A 118 0.80 -0.59 -10.43
C ASP A 118 2.13 -0.70 -9.67
N PHE A 119 2.14 -0.48 -8.35
CA PHE A 119 3.32 -0.53 -7.51
C PHE A 119 3.89 -1.96 -7.43
N PHE A 120 3.03 -2.96 -7.23
CA PHE A 120 3.44 -4.37 -7.28
C PHE A 120 3.93 -4.77 -8.68
N ASP A 121 3.33 -4.24 -9.75
CA ASP A 121 3.70 -4.55 -11.13
C ASP A 121 4.95 -3.84 -11.64
N ALA A 122 5.31 -2.69 -11.05
CA ALA A 122 6.48 -1.91 -11.47
C ALA A 122 7.77 -2.74 -11.49
N GLN A 123 7.90 -3.71 -10.58
CA GLN A 123 9.07 -4.58 -10.52
C GLN A 123 9.11 -5.61 -11.66
N ARG A 124 7.95 -6.08 -12.14
CA ARG A 124 7.88 -6.97 -13.31
C ARG A 124 8.35 -6.26 -14.58
N ALA A 125 7.98 -5.00 -14.77
CA ALA A 125 8.42 -4.20 -15.91
C ALA A 125 9.96 -3.98 -15.91
N LEU A 126 10.55 -3.77 -14.73
CA LEU A 126 12.01 -3.66 -14.57
C LEU A 126 12.74 -4.99 -14.86
N LEU A 127 12.16 -6.12 -14.46
CA LEU A 127 12.72 -7.44 -14.76
C LEU A 127 12.59 -7.79 -16.24
N GLY A 128 11.47 -7.44 -16.89
CA GLY A 128 11.26 -7.64 -18.32
C GLY A 128 12.22 -6.83 -19.19
N SER A 129 12.48 -5.57 -18.83
CA SER A 129 13.46 -4.74 -19.55
C SER A 129 14.90 -5.20 -19.36
N ALA A 130 15.26 -5.70 -18.17
CA ALA A 130 16.59 -6.25 -17.89
C ALA A 130 16.86 -7.58 -18.62
N LEU A 131 15.82 -8.39 -18.87
CA LEU A 131 15.93 -9.63 -19.62
C LEU A 131 15.93 -9.40 -21.14
N SER A 132 15.23 -8.39 -21.64
CA SER A 132 15.22 -8.04 -23.06
C SER A 132 16.46 -7.26 -23.52
N ALA A 133 17.30 -6.81 -22.58
CA ALA A 133 18.57 -6.13 -22.83
C ALA A 133 19.80 -7.05 -22.75
N ARG A 134 19.59 -8.37 -22.63
CA ARG A 134 20.63 -9.42 -22.70
C ARG A 134 20.46 -10.24 -23.97
#